data_AF-A0A9Q0LDJ8-F1
#
_entry.id   AF-A0A9Q0LDJ8-F1
#
_cell.length_a   1.000
_cell.length_b   1.000
_cell.length_c   1.000
_cell.angle_alpha   90.00
_cell.angle_beta   90.00
_cell.angle_gamma   90.00
#
_symmetry.space_group_name_H-M   'P 1'
#
loop_
_entity.id
_entity.type
_entity.pdbx_description
1 polymer ?
#
loop_
_entity_poly.entity_id
_entity_poly.type
_entity_poly.pdbx_seq_one_letter_code
_entity_poly.pdbx_strand_id
1 'polypeptide(L)' 'MKEVVFAKFDQNEELKKLLFETGDALLVEDARNDYYWGRGASGKGKNKLGHILMEVRAELKEKEEKKEKENEKEKK' A
#
# COMPACT_ATOMS: atom_id res chain seq x y z
N MET A 1 -3.31 -12.12 2.96
CA MET A 1 -3.28 -11.26 1.75
C MET A 1 -2.45 -10.01 1.97
N LYS A 2 -2.74 -9.18 2.99
CA LYS A 2 -1.96 -7.97 3.28
C LYS A 2 -0.45 -8.22 3.36
N GLU A 3 -0.02 -9.24 4.10
CA GLU A 3 1.40 -9.60 4.24
C GLU A 3 2.11 -9.87 2.91
N VAL A 4 1.41 -10.50 1.95
CA VAL A 4 1.96 -10.78 0.61
C VAL A 4 2.08 -9.50 -0.20
N VAL A 5 1.07 -8.62 -0.13
CA VAL A 5 1.12 -7.30 -0.76
C VAL A 5 2.23 -6.47 -0.15
N PHE A 6 2.35 -6.46 1.19
CA PHE A 6 3.45 -5.81 1.89
C PHE A 6 4.79 -6.32 1.37
N ALA A 7 5.03 -7.64 1.37
CA ALA A 7 6.28 -8.20 0.88
C ALA A 7 6.58 -7.81 -0.58
N LYS A 8 5.57 -7.82 -1.47
CA LYS A 8 5.73 -7.43 -2.87
C LYS A 8 6.23 -5.99 -3.03
N PHE A 9 5.66 -5.06 -2.27
CA PHE A 9 6.03 -3.64 -2.32
C PHE A 9 7.29 -3.34 -1.48
N ASP A 10 7.55 -4.10 -0.42
CA ASP A 10 8.75 -3.95 0.40
C ASP A 10 10.02 -4.38 -0.35
N GLN A 11 9.94 -5.49 -1.09
CA GLN A 11 11.07 -6.09 -1.80
C GLN A 11 11.40 -5.42 -3.15
N ASN A 12 10.50 -4.60 -3.69
CA ASN A 12 10.68 -3.96 -5.00
C ASN A 12 10.57 -2.44 -4.87
N GLU A 13 11.72 -1.77 -4.92
CA GLU A 13 11.82 -0.31 -4.71
C GLU A 13 11.05 0.52 -5.75
N GLU A 14 10.98 0.07 -7.01
CA GLU A 14 10.22 0.78 -8.04
C GLU A 14 8.72 0.76 -7.72
N LEU A 15 8.18 -0.41 -7.36
CA LEU A 15 6.79 -0.55 -6.97
C LEU A 15 6.47 0.21 -5.68
N LYS A 16 7.39 0.18 -4.70
CA LYS A 16 7.27 0.97 -3.46
C LYS A 16 7.16 2.45 -3.76
N LYS A 17 8.03 2.98 -4.63
CA LYS A 17 8.03 4.37 -5.07
C LYS A 17 6.70 4.73 -5.75
N LEU A 18 6.23 3.90 -6.68
CA LEU A 18 4.93 4.11 -7.33
C LEU A 18 3.77 4.13 -6.32
N LEU A 19 3.80 3.24 -5.31
CA LEU A 19 2.79 3.24 -4.25
C LEU A 19 2.86 4.52 -3.41
N PHE A 20 4.05 5.03 -3.10
CA PHE A 20 4.23 6.28 -2.36
C PHE A 20 3.80 7.52 -3.16
N GLU A 21 4.04 7.53 -4.46
CA GLU A 21 3.64 8.62 -5.38
C GLU A 21 2.12 8.81 -5.43
N THR A 22 1.33 7.80 -5.08
CA THR A 22 -0.13 7.95 -4.91
C THR A 22 -0.53 8.91 -3.78
N GLY A 23 0.42 9.30 -2.92
CA GLY A 23 0.20 10.26 -1.85
C GLY A 23 -0.86 9.78 -0.86
N ASP A 24 -1.88 10.59 -0.66
CA ASP A 24 -3.06 10.27 0.18
C ASP A 24 -4.29 9.92 -0.66
N ALA A 25 -4.13 9.71 -1.98
CA ALA A 25 -5.24 9.35 -2.85
C ALA A 25 -5.88 8.02 -2.43
N LEU A 26 -7.19 7.94 -2.60
CA LEU A 26 -7.98 6.72 -2.46
C LEU A 26 -7.65 5.79 -3.63
N LEU A 27 -7.21 4.56 -3.34
CA LEU A 27 -6.98 3.53 -4.34
C LEU A 27 -8.22 2.65 -4.48
N VAL A 28 -8.73 2.54 -5.70
CA VAL A 28 -9.93 1.76 -6.01
C VAL A 28 -9.64 0.76 -7.12
N GLU A 29 -9.83 -0.52 -6.83
CA GLU A 29 -9.71 -1.59 -7.82
C GLU A 29 -10.99 -1.64 -8.68
N ASP A 30 -10.86 -1.30 -9.96
CA ASP A 30 -11.97 -1.20 -10.91
C ASP A 30 -12.31 -2.54 -11.57
N ALA A 31 -12.61 -3.55 -10.76
CA ALA A 31 -13.07 -4.85 -11.22
C ALA A 31 -14.61 -4.90 -11.25
N ARG A 32 -15.22 -4.80 -12.43
CA ARG A 32 -16.69 -4.80 -12.61
C ARG A 32 -17.37 -6.08 -12.11
N ASN A 33 -16.70 -7.23 -12.21
CA ASN A 33 -17.24 -8.53 -11.83
C ASN A 33 -16.78 -9.00 -10.45
N ASP A 34 -15.97 -8.21 -9.73
CA ASP A 34 -15.47 -8.56 -8.40
C ASP A 34 -15.93 -7.51 -7.37
N TYR A 35 -16.85 -7.93 -6.52
CA TYR A 35 -17.41 -7.11 -5.44
C TYR A 35 -16.67 -7.29 -4.11
N TYR A 36 -15.72 -8.22 -4.02
CA TYR A 36 -14.95 -8.44 -2.80
C TYR A 36 -13.62 -7.68 -2.87
N TRP A 37 -12.80 -7.92 -3.90
CA TRP A 37 -11.53 -7.24 -4.07
C TRP A 37 -11.67 -5.87 -4.73
N GLY A 38 -12.62 -5.74 -5.65
CA GLY A 38 -12.91 -4.50 -6.37
C GLY A 38 -14.15 -3.76 -5.90
N ARG A 39 -14.46 -2.66 -6.60
CA ARG A 39 -15.68 -1.86 -6.39
C ARG A 39 -16.92 -2.48 -7.03
N GLY A 40 -16.79 -3.50 -7.89
CA GLY A 40 -17.90 -4.07 -8.65
C GLY A 40 -18.58 -3.08 -9.60
N ALA A 41 -19.45 -3.58 -10.48
CA ALA A 41 -20.12 -2.74 -11.47
C ALA A 41 -21.00 -1.64 -10.87
N SER A 42 -21.57 -1.87 -9.68
CA SER A 42 -22.41 -0.88 -8.98
C SER A 42 -21.63 0.09 -8.08
N GLY A 43 -20.30 -0.06 -7.97
CA GLY A 43 -19.46 0.73 -7.05
C GLY A 43 -19.65 0.41 -5.57
N LYS A 44 -20.50 -0.58 -5.23
CA LYS A 44 -20.79 -1.01 -3.84
C LYS A 44 -19.93 -2.20 -3.37
N GLY A 45 -18.96 -2.61 -4.19
CA GLY A 45 -17.98 -3.63 -3.83
C GLY A 45 -17.08 -3.16 -2.70
N LYS A 46 -16.48 -4.10 -2.00
CA LYS A 46 -15.72 -3.85 -0.77
C LYS A 46 -14.35 -3.22 -1.00
N ASN A 47 -13.87 -3.17 -2.26
CA ASN A 47 -12.57 -2.60 -2.62
C ASN A 47 -11.42 -3.09 -1.70
N LYS A 48 -11.43 -4.37 -1.32
CA LYS A 48 -10.48 -4.89 -0.32
C LYS A 48 -9.03 -4.74 -0.76
N LEU A 49 -8.75 -4.81 -2.07
CA LEU A 49 -7.39 -4.62 -2.56
C LEU A 49 -6.94 -3.17 -2.39
N GLY A 50 -7.78 -2.21 -2.76
CA GLY A 50 -7.50 -0.79 -2.56
C GLY A 50 -7.24 -0.45 -1.09
N HIS A 51 -8.06 -0.97 -0.17
CA HIS A 51 -7.83 -0.81 1.26
C HIS A 51 -6.49 -1.39 1.72
N ILE A 52 -6.16 -2.61 1.31
CA ILE A 52 -4.88 -3.24 1.64
C ILE A 52 -3.69 -2.43 1.10
N LEU A 53 -3.76 -1.92 -0.13
CA LEU A 53 -2.69 -1.11 -0.70
C LEU A 53 -2.47 0.18 0.10
N MET A 54 -3.54 0.82 0.56
CA MET A 54 -3.44 2.03 1.39
C MET A 54 -2.90 1.72 2.79
N GLU A 55 -3.28 0.60 3.40
CA GLU A 55 -2.70 0.13 4.67
C GLU A 55 -1.19 -0.16 4.52
N VAL A 56 -0.81 -0.92 3.48
CA VAL A 56 0.59 -1.23 3.19
C VAL A 56 1.41 0.04 2.91
N ARG A 57 0.83 1.01 2.19
CA ARG A 57 1.47 2.32 1.96
C ARG A 57 1.81 3.01 3.28
N ALA A 58 0.90 3.01 4.25
CA ALA A 58 1.12 3.62 5.56
C ALA A 58 2.19 2.87 6.37
N GLU A 59 2.09 1.53 6.43
CA GLU A 59 3.05 0.69 7.18
C GLU A 59 4.47 0.79 6.62
N LEU A 60 4.63 0.85 5.28
CA LEU A 60 5.94 1.02 4.65
C LEU A 60 6.54 2.40 4.91
N LYS A 61 5.73 3.47 4.89
CA LYS A 61 6.21 4.82 5.27
C LYS A 61 6.74 4.83 6.70
N GLU A 62 5.99 4.28 7.65
CA GLU A 62 6.41 4.18 9.05
C GLU A 62 7.70 3.37 9.20
N LYS A 63 7.84 2.28 8.45
CA LYS A 63 9.07 1.46 8.44
C LYS A 63 10.28 2.25 7.94
N GLU A 64 10.16 3.01 6.85
CA GLU A 64 11.28 3.82 6.33
C GLU A 64 11.66 4.95 7.29
N GLU A 65 10.68 5.65 7.89
CA GLU A 65 10.95 6.68 8.90
C GLU A 65 11.69 6.13 10.14
N LYS A 66 11.36 4.89 10.57
CA LYS A 66 12.08 4.23 11.68
C LYS A 66 13.52 3.91 11.31
N LYS A 67 13.75 3.38 10.11
CA LYS A 67 15.11 3.10 9.61
C LYS A 67 15.95 4.38 9.54
N GLU A 68 15.40 5.48 9.04
CA GLU A 68 16.08 6.77 8.98
C GLU A 68 16.50 7.25 10.38
N LYS A 69 15.59 7.20 11.35
CA LYS A 69 15.85 7.58 12.76
C LYS A 69 16.89 6.68 13.43
N GLU A 70 16.93 5.40 13.11
CA GLU A 70 17.94 4.46 13.62
C GLU A 70 19.33 4.77 13.02
N ASN A 71 19.40 4.96 11.71
CA ASN A 71 20.63 5.32 11.01
C ASN A 71 21.24 6.65 11.49
N GLU A 72 20.41 7.61 11.90
CA GLU A 72 20.87 8.88 12.49
C GLU A 72 21.43 8.73 13.91
N LYS A 73 20.93 7.76 14.70
CA LYS A 73 21.42 7.48 16.05
C LYS A 73 22.78 6.80 16.03
N GLU A 74 23.01 5.88 15.09
CA GLU A 74 24.28 5.15 14.95
C GLU A 74 25.44 6.05 14.47
N LYS A 75 25.14 7.20 13.87
CA LYS A 75 26.12 8.18 13.38
C LYS A 75 26.53 9.23 14.42
N LYS A 76 25.90 9.24 15.60
CA LYS A 76 26.20 10.17 16.72
C LYS A 76 27.01 9.47 17.79
#